data_AF-A0A969NPV5-F1
#
_entry.id   AF-A0A969NPV5-F1
#
_cell.length_a   1.000
_cell.length_b   1.000
_cell.length_c   1.000
_cell.angle_alpha   90.00
_cell.angle_beta   90.00
_cell.angle_gamma   90.00
#
_symmetry.space_group_name_H-M   'P 1'
#
loop_
_entity.id
_entity.type
_entity.pdbx_description
1 polymer ?
#
loop_
_entity_poly.entity_id
_entity_poly.type
_entity_poly.pdbx_seq_one_letter_code
_entity_poly.pdbx_strand_id
1 'polypeptide(L)' 'MPILLQLTPFLDVGTGWNERSPKPDPTTLVGIGLGLRLLLGSSLSLRLDYGIPLIAIDNKGDSLQDNGFYFSLRYQPF' A
#
# COMPACT_ATOMS: atom_id res chain seq x y z
N MET A 1 5.22 -17.11 -23.05
CA MET A 1 4.59 -15.96 -22.38
C MET A 1 5.61 -15.37 -21.41
N PRO A 2 5.92 -14.07 -21.46
CA PRO A 2 6.90 -13.48 -20.57
C PRO A 2 6.39 -13.47 -19.14
N ILE A 3 7.30 -13.77 -18.20
CA ILE A 3 7.08 -13.64 -16.77
C ILE A 3 8.04 -12.57 -16.28
N LEU A 4 7.52 -11.52 -15.65
CA LEU A 4 8.34 -10.46 -15.08
C LEU A 4 8.03 -10.34 -13.59
N LEU A 5 9.06 -10.54 -12.77
CA LEU A 5 9.02 -10.29 -11.33
C LEU A 5 9.81 -9.01 -11.03
N GLN A 6 9.19 -8.09 -10.30
CA GLN A 6 9.78 -6.81 -9.91
C GLN A 6 9.72 -6.65 -8.40
N LEU A 7 10.82 -6.16 -7.82
CA LEU A 7 10.87 -5.65 -6.46
C LEU A 7 10.60 -4.14 -6.50
N THR A 8 9.71 -3.65 -5.65
CA THR A 8 9.25 -2.26 -5.66
C THR A 8 9.36 -1.63 -4.26
N PRO A 9 10.54 -1.09 -3.87
CA PRO A 9 10.64 -0.30 -2.66
C PRO A 9 9.87 1.02 -2.81
N PHE A 10 9.28 1.51 -1.73
CA PHE A 10 8.55 2.78 -1.74
C PHE A 10 8.66 3.56 -0.42
N LEU A 11 8.40 4.86 -0.52
CA LEU A 11 8.26 5.82 0.56
C LEU A 11 7.02 6.65 0.27
N ASP A 12 6.08 6.68 1.21
CA ASP A 12 4.82 7.41 1.08
C ASP A 12 4.71 8.46 2.18
N VAL A 13 4.23 9.65 1.81
CA VAL A 13 3.97 10.78 2.71
C VAL A 13 2.63 11.41 2.34
N GLY A 14 1.75 11.59 3.31
CA GLY A 14 0.44 12.19 3.11
C GLY A 14 0.03 13.07 4.28
N THR A 15 -0.62 14.20 4.01
CA THR A 15 -1.20 15.07 5.05
C THR A 15 -2.69 15.24 4.81
N GLY A 16 -3.48 15.12 5.88
CA GLY A 16 -4.94 15.28 5.87
C GLY A 16 -5.41 16.45 6.72
N TRP A 17 -6.56 17.02 6.36
CA TRP A 17 -7.24 18.05 7.14
C TRP A 17 -8.75 17.90 7.04
N ASN A 18 -9.45 18.36 8.08
CA ASN A 18 -10.91 18.41 8.14
C ASN A 18 -11.36 19.87 8.27
N GLU A 19 -12.42 20.25 7.57
CA GLU A 19 -12.98 21.62 7.61
C GLU A 19 -14.01 21.81 8.73
N ARG A 20 -14.86 20.81 8.97
CA ARG A 20 -15.98 20.89 9.92
C ARG A 20 -15.88 19.88 11.07
N SER A 21 -14.73 19.24 11.22
CA SER A 21 -14.47 18.23 12.25
C SER A 21 -13.06 18.41 12.80
N PRO A 22 -12.72 17.83 13.98
CA PRO A 22 -11.37 17.87 14.49
C PRO A 22 -10.35 17.43 13.45
N LYS A 23 -9.18 18.05 13.44
CA LYS A 23 -8.09 17.63 12.55
C LYS A 23 -7.71 16.17 12.85
N PRO A 24 -7.32 15.39 11.84
CA PRO A 24 -6.76 14.06 12.09
C PRO A 24 -5.56 14.17 13.02
N ASP A 25 -5.41 13.22 13.93
CA ASP A 25 -4.23 13.09 14.77
C ASP A 25 -3.67 11.66 14.60
N PRO A 26 -2.47 11.51 14.00
CA PRO A 26 -1.62 12.54 13.41
C PRO A 26 -2.18 13.12 12.09
N THR A 27 -1.85 14.38 11.78
CA THR A 27 -2.27 15.04 10.51
C THR A 27 -1.43 14.59 9.32
N THR A 28 -0.17 14.24 9.55
CA THR A 28 0.77 13.76 8.53
C THR A 28 1.09 12.31 8.80
N LEU A 29 1.03 11.47 7.77
CA LEU A 29 1.46 10.08 7.76
C LEU A 29 2.73 9.94 6.93
N VAL A 30 3.68 9.15 7.43
CA VAL A 30 4.91 8.77 6.73
C VAL A 30 5.09 7.27 6.86
N GLY A 31 5.38 6.59 5.76
CA GLY A 31 5.62 5.16 5.75
C GLY A 31 6.62 4.76 4.68
N ILE A 32 7.29 3.64 4.91
CA ILE A 32 8.13 2.97 3.92
C ILE A 32 7.58 1.59 3.65
N GLY A 33 7.96 0.97 2.54
CA GLY A 33 7.60 -0.41 2.32
C GLY A 33 8.30 -1.06 1.15
N LEU A 34 7.95 -2.32 0.98
CA LEU A 34 8.48 -3.16 -0.08
C LEU A 34 7.33 -3.91 -0.73
N GLY A 35 7.28 -3.83 -2.05
CA GLY A 35 6.33 -4.55 -2.87
C GLY A 35 7.00 -5.58 -3.77
N LEU A 36 6.21 -6.58 -4.14
CA LEU A 36 6.51 -7.57 -5.16
C LEU A 36 5.41 -7.49 -6.22
N ARG A 37 5.82 -7.32 -7.48
CA ARG A 37 4.91 -7.30 -8.61
C ARG A 37 5.26 -8.41 -9.59
N LEU A 38 4.30 -9.26 -9.90
CA LEU A 38 4.41 -10.32 -10.88
C LEU A 38 3.48 -10.03 -12.06
N LEU A 39 4.03 -10.00 -13.27
CA LEU A 39 3.30 -9.87 -14.52
C LEU A 39 3.45 -11.16 -15.32
N LEU A 40 2.32 -11.79 -15.66
CA LEU A 40 2.28 -12.96 -16.54
C LEU A 40 1.62 -12.55 -17.86
N GLY A 41 2.42 -12.44 -18.91
CA GLY A 41 1.96 -11.93 -20.20
C GLY A 41 1.39 -10.51 -20.12
N SER A 42 0.34 -10.24 -20.89
CA SER A 42 -0.39 -8.96 -20.88
C SER A 42 -1.68 -9.00 -20.05
N SER A 43 -2.09 -10.18 -19.58
CA SER A 43 -3.43 -10.39 -19.03
C SER A 43 -3.48 -10.54 -17.52
N LEU A 44 -2.39 -10.93 -16.84
CA LEU A 44 -2.40 -11.12 -15.39
C LEU A 44 -1.33 -10.26 -14.70
N SER A 45 -1.75 -9.53 -13.67
CA SER A 45 -0.88 -8.81 -12.75
C SER A 45 -1.23 -9.16 -11.31
N LEU A 46 -0.24 -9.58 -10.54
CA LEU A 46 -0.30 -9.80 -9.09
C LEU A 46 0.59 -8.77 -8.41
N ARG A 47 0.14 -8.19 -7.29
CA ARG A 47 0.96 -7.34 -6.45
C ARG A 47 0.71 -7.63 -4.98
N LEU A 48 1.80 -7.70 -4.23
CA LEU A 48 1.84 -7.88 -2.79
C LEU A 48 2.74 -6.78 -2.22
N ASP A 49 2.22 -5.96 -1.32
CA ASP A 49 2.99 -4.92 -0.66
C ASP A 49 2.96 -5.09 0.85
N TYR A 50 4.07 -4.76 1.50
CA TYR A 50 4.17 -4.65 2.94
C TYR A 50 4.73 -3.28 3.32
N GLY A 51 3.92 -2.50 4.04
CA GLY A 51 4.25 -1.17 4.53
C GLY A 51 4.50 -1.13 6.03
N ILE A 52 5.40 -0.26 6.45
CA ILE A 52 5.76 0.01 7.84
C ILE A 52 5.56 1.52 8.08
N PRO A 53 4.63 1.91 8.99
CA PRO A 53 4.49 3.31 9.37
C PRO A 53 5.74 3.77 10.14
N LEU A 54 6.24 4.95 9.81
CA LEU A 54 7.39 5.57 10.50
C LEU A 54 6.97 6.50 11.65
N ILE A 55 5.67 6.59 11.90
CA ILE A 55 5.08 7.38 12.99
C ILE A 55 4.07 6.54 13.77
N ALA A 56 3.79 6.94 15.00
CA ALA A 56 2.74 6.33 15.81
C ALA A 56 1.35 6.67 15.23
N ILE A 57 0.47 5.67 15.20
CA ILE A 57 -0.92 5.79 14.76
C ILE A 57 -1.78 5.16 15.85
N ASP A 58 -2.50 6.00 16.59
CA ASP A 58 -3.20 5.56 17.81
C ASP A 58 -4.49 4.79 17.52
N ASN A 59 -5.05 4.92 16.31
CA ASN A 59 -6.30 4.27 15.88
C ASN A 59 -6.06 3.17 14.84
N LYS A 60 -5.01 2.37 15.03
CA LYS A 60 -4.71 1.23 14.16
C LYS A 60 -5.64 0.05 14.48
N GLY A 61 -6.38 -0.45 13.50
CA GLY A 61 -7.21 -1.65 13.66
C GLY A 61 -6.37 -2.93 13.75
N ASP A 62 -7.03 -4.09 13.73
CA ASP A 62 -6.41 -5.42 13.84
C ASP A 62 -6.36 -6.20 12.52
N SER A 63 -6.75 -5.59 11.41
CA SER A 63 -6.74 -6.24 10.10
C SER A 63 -5.33 -6.40 9.52
N LEU A 64 -5.19 -7.25 8.49
CA LEU A 64 -3.92 -7.35 7.74
C LEU A 64 -3.53 -6.02 7.07
N GLN A 65 -4.53 -5.26 6.60
CA GLN A 65 -4.31 -3.96 5.97
C GLN A 65 -3.81 -2.93 6.99
N ASP A 66 -4.41 -2.90 8.18
CA ASP A 66 -3.92 -2.06 9.28
C ASP A 66 -2.46 -2.42 9.57
N ASN A 67 -2.13 -3.72 9.56
CA ASN A 67 -0.77 -4.21 9.72
C ASN A 67 0.15 -4.03 8.50
N GLY A 68 -0.28 -3.30 7.48
CA GLY A 68 0.54 -2.87 6.35
C GLY A 68 0.57 -3.83 5.17
N PHE A 69 -0.21 -4.92 5.18
CA PHE A 69 -0.28 -5.86 4.06
C PHE A 69 -1.35 -5.46 3.05
N TYR A 70 -0.94 -5.30 1.79
CA TYR A 70 -1.84 -5.01 0.68
C TYR A 70 -1.66 -6.04 -0.42
N PHE A 71 -2.78 -6.43 -1.03
CA PHE A 71 -2.80 -7.40 -2.11
C PHE A 71 -3.69 -6.90 -3.25
N SER A 72 -3.25 -7.11 -4.49
CA SER A 72 -4.11 -6.94 -5.65
C SER A 72 -3.84 -8.00 -6.71
N LEU A 73 -4.93 -8.47 -7.32
CA LEU A 73 -4.91 -9.35 -8.47
C LEU A 73 -5.75 -8.69 -9.56
N ARG A 74 -5.17 -8.53 -10.74
CA ARG A 74 -5.87 -8.01 -11.92
C ARG A 74 -5.73 -9.02 -13.05
N TYR A 75 -6.87 -9.44 -13.57
CA TYR A 75 -6.97 -10.26 -14.77
C TYR A 75 -7.73 -9.48 -15.85
N GLN A 76 -7.11 -9.31 -17.01
CA GLN A 76 -7.70 -8.67 -18.17
C GLN A 76 -7.42 -9.51 -19.43
N PRO A 77 -8.38 -10.34 -19.86
CA PRO A 77 -8.20 -11.24 -21.00
C PRO A 77 -8.25 -10.54 -22.38
N PHE A 78 -8.74 -9.30 -22.47
CA PHE A 78 -8.85 -8.50 -23.69
C PHE A 78 -8.70 -6.99 -23.40
#